data_AF-A0A5C3R494-F1
#
_entry.id   AF-A0A5C3R494-F1
#
_cell.length_a   1.000
_cell.length_b   1.000
_cell.length_c   1.000
_cell.angle_alpha   90.00
_cell.angle_beta   90.00
_cell.angle_gamma   90.00
#
_symmetry.space_group_name_H-M   'P 1'
#
loop_
_entity.id
_entity.type
_entity.pdbx_description
1 polymer ?
#
loop_
_entity_poly.entity_id
_entity_poly.type
_entity_poly.pdbx_seq_one_letter_code
_entity_poly.pdbx_strand_id
1 'polypeptide(L)'
;MDRVHALQVQRVQHVARLQRYNGMICIARRLPVELLAQIVQFAAIDEPKTAFHVSQVCSEWRSVVHIPALWSFIEVVIREDKPYPLEQTRLWIARAEDLALRITLRVDQVTQDLQPIAVLLGGLAYRLHSLSVTAPLRSMVVHALSLFPTDFPTLCTLSIATWYDGDDQTSPEDVHLSTLLGALPSLQALSFDHTSVPFCGLPQHLTTLNMKLRLNNLTEAEAGSVLPSVLACLREVPLLRQLSIDASPFSLQRRIPWEVGQPVIVDLPKLQHLSITAQFELFSILDHIHAPALRGLHLRSSPVAVQDDIDAGVLVREWIHRLLRKAETSPLEVLTLYDVNPDPEPFFPELFALTPQLRELRLHDVDIKDGHLLLLTHPHPSANGQPSLCSRLEKIDLRWCGSVSGRALVNLVKSRQDPAQFIQTRSASDALGSGKQLDVDGDITSWSSIREVAAINCILVKDDDVAELASLTLCRVRMLSTNDFCGPSGRTCCRNEKYRSRLRLHLQGKNAVMPHLCSSRGLLV
;
A
#
# COMPACT_ATOMS: atom_id res chain seq x y z
N MET A 1 37.58 -30.23 50.39
CA MET A 1 36.12 -29.97 50.38
C MET A 1 35.79 -28.49 50.19
N ASP A 2 36.64 -27.56 50.63
CA ASP A 2 36.38 -26.12 50.61
C ASP A 2 36.10 -25.52 49.22
N ARG A 3 36.74 -26.04 48.17
CA ARG A 3 36.50 -25.59 46.79
C ARG A 3 35.10 -25.93 46.28
N VAL A 4 34.54 -27.06 46.73
CA VAL A 4 33.17 -27.47 46.38
C VAL A 4 32.16 -26.56 47.09
N HIS A 5 32.39 -26.25 48.36
CA HIS A 5 31.55 -25.33 49.12
C HIS A 5 31.59 -23.90 48.54
N ALA A 6 32.79 -23.41 48.18
CA ALA A 6 32.93 -22.10 47.54
C ALA A 6 32.19 -22.00 46.20
N LEU A 7 32.24 -23.05 45.37
CA LEU A 7 31.49 -23.11 44.11
C LEU A 7 29.98 -23.19 44.32
N GLN A 8 29.51 -23.88 45.37
CA GLN A 8 28.09 -23.90 45.73
C GLN A 8 27.59 -22.52 46.14
N VAL A 9 28.36 -21.78 46.96
CA VAL A 9 28.02 -20.41 47.36
C VAL A 9 28.01 -19.47 46.16
N GLN A 10 29.01 -19.54 45.27
CA GLN A 10 29.04 -18.75 44.04
C GLN A 10 27.84 -19.06 43.12
N ARG A 11 27.48 -20.33 42.97
CA ARG A 11 26.30 -20.74 42.19
C ARG A 11 25.02 -20.12 42.75
N VAL A 12 24.81 -20.18 44.07
CA VAL A 12 23.63 -19.58 44.72
C VAL A 12 23.58 -18.07 44.47
N GLN A 13 24.72 -17.38 44.59
CA GLN A 13 24.81 -15.94 44.32
C GLN A 13 24.53 -15.60 42.84
N HIS A 14 25.06 -16.39 41.89
CA HIS A 14 24.79 -16.19 40.46
C HIS A 14 23.32 -16.44 40.11
N VAL A 15 22.69 -17.48 40.67
CA VAL A 15 21.26 -17.75 40.50
C VAL A 15 20.42 -16.59 41.05
N ALA A 16 20.75 -16.05 42.23
CA ALA A 16 20.05 -14.90 42.79
C ALA A 16 20.20 -13.63 41.91
N ARG A 17 21.38 -13.38 41.33
CA ARG A 17 21.58 -12.25 40.38
C ARG A 17 20.80 -12.46 39.09
N LEU A 18 20.84 -13.66 38.50
CA LEU A 18 20.09 -13.97 37.29
C LEU A 18 18.58 -13.86 37.53
N GLN A 19 18.07 -14.30 38.69
CA GLN A 19 16.67 -14.10 39.06
C GLN A 19 16.30 -12.62 39.18
N ARG A 20 17.17 -11.81 39.80
CA ARG A 20 16.99 -10.34 39.89
C ARG A 20 16.97 -9.68 38.52
N TYR A 21 17.91 -10.01 37.64
CA TYR A 21 17.97 -9.43 36.30
C TYR A 21 16.89 -9.96 35.37
N ASN A 22 16.51 -11.24 35.46
CA ASN A 22 15.37 -11.78 34.72
C ASN A 22 14.04 -11.10 35.10
N GLY A 23 13.88 -10.72 36.37
CA GLY A 23 12.74 -9.88 36.81
C GLY A 23 12.77 -8.45 36.25
N MET A 24 13.95 -7.88 36.02
CA MET A 24 14.12 -6.55 35.42
C MET A 24 13.98 -6.56 33.88
N ILE A 25 14.33 -7.68 33.24
CA ILE A 25 14.35 -7.87 31.78
C ILE A 25 13.00 -8.40 31.27
N CYS A 26 12.23 -9.15 32.06
CA CYS A 26 10.96 -9.71 31.60
C CYS A 26 9.87 -8.64 31.53
N ILE A 27 9.61 -8.15 30.32
CA ILE A 27 8.57 -7.16 29.97
C ILE A 27 7.21 -7.52 30.59
N ALA A 28 6.87 -8.82 30.64
CA ALA A 28 5.58 -9.31 31.14
C ALA A 28 5.28 -9.00 32.61
N ARG A 29 6.32 -8.81 33.44
CA ARG A 29 6.16 -8.44 34.86
C ARG A 29 6.10 -6.94 35.08
N ARG A 30 6.49 -6.15 34.08
CA ARG A 30 6.60 -4.69 34.16
C ARG A 30 5.46 -3.98 33.48
N LEU A 31 4.87 -4.60 32.46
CA LEU A 31 3.71 -4.05 31.78
C LEU A 31 2.44 -4.39 32.56
N PRO A 32 1.51 -3.43 32.69
CA PRO A 32 0.12 -3.73 33.01
C PRO A 32 -0.43 -4.82 32.08
N VAL A 33 -1.29 -5.69 32.62
CA VAL A 33 -1.85 -6.83 31.88
C VAL A 33 -2.62 -6.37 30.64
N GLU A 34 -3.18 -5.16 30.67
CA GLU A 34 -3.91 -4.54 29.56
C GLU A 34 -2.99 -4.20 28.38
N LEU A 35 -1.79 -3.68 28.64
CA LEU A 35 -0.82 -3.41 27.58
C LEU A 35 -0.26 -4.71 27.01
N LEU A 36 -0.01 -5.69 27.88
CA LEU A 36 0.41 -7.02 27.43
C LEU A 36 -0.67 -7.67 26.55
N ALA A 37 -1.94 -7.51 26.91
CA ALA A 37 -3.08 -7.96 26.11
C ALA A 37 -3.15 -7.26 24.76
N GLN A 38 -2.96 -5.94 24.70
CA GLN A 38 -2.94 -5.21 23.43
C GLN A 38 -1.82 -5.71 22.50
N ILE A 39 -0.61 -5.91 23.03
CA ILE A 39 0.52 -6.46 22.26
C ILE A 39 0.15 -7.84 21.69
N VAL A 40 -0.42 -8.72 22.53
CA VAL A 40 -0.84 -10.06 22.11
C VAL A 40 -1.98 -9.98 21.10
N GLN A 41 -2.92 -9.04 21.26
CA GLN A 41 -4.03 -8.84 20.33
C GLN A 41 -3.53 -8.39 18.96
N PHE A 42 -2.55 -7.49 18.90
CA PHE A 42 -1.92 -7.09 17.64
C PHE A 42 -1.27 -8.29 16.93
N ALA A 43 -0.55 -9.15 17.67
CA ALA A 43 0.02 -10.36 17.10
C ALA A 43 -1.05 -11.40 16.69
N ALA A 44 -2.16 -11.48 17.41
CA ALA A 44 -3.27 -12.39 17.11
C ALA A 44 -4.04 -12.05 15.83
N ILE A 45 -3.96 -10.80 15.36
CA ILE A 45 -4.51 -10.39 14.06
C ILE A 45 -3.81 -11.14 12.93
N ASP A 46 -2.48 -11.27 13.00
CA ASP A 46 -1.67 -11.92 11.97
C ASP A 46 -1.57 -13.44 12.18
N GLU A 47 -1.47 -13.88 13.43
CA GLU A 47 -1.36 -15.29 13.81
C GLU A 47 -2.40 -15.64 14.88
N PRO A 48 -3.58 -16.15 14.51
CA PRO A 48 -4.66 -16.43 15.47
C PRO A 48 -4.28 -17.43 16.57
N LYS A 49 -3.26 -18.27 16.35
CA LYS A 49 -2.72 -19.20 17.37
C LYS A 49 -1.87 -18.52 18.44
N THR A 50 -1.65 -17.21 18.34
CA THR A 50 -0.86 -16.44 19.30
C THR A 50 -1.31 -16.66 20.74
N ALA A 51 -2.62 -16.74 21.01
CA ALA A 51 -3.13 -16.99 22.37
C ALA A 51 -2.59 -18.32 22.96
N PHE A 52 -2.49 -19.37 22.15
CA PHE A 52 -1.91 -20.65 22.59
C PHE A 52 -0.42 -20.53 22.87
N HIS A 53 0.34 -19.92 21.97
CA HIS A 53 1.78 -19.73 22.17
C HIS A 53 2.06 -18.91 23.44
N VAL A 54 1.30 -17.83 23.65
CA VAL A 54 1.40 -16.96 24.82
C VAL A 54 1.08 -17.70 26.11
N SER A 55 0.10 -18.61 26.11
CA SER A 55 -0.27 -19.41 27.29
C SER A 55 0.87 -20.28 27.84
N GLN A 56 1.88 -20.57 27.00
CA GLN A 56 3.01 -21.46 27.33
C GLN A 56 4.26 -20.69 27.79
N VAL A 57 4.27 -19.35 27.76
CA VAL A 57 5.47 -18.56 28.06
C VAL A 57 5.76 -18.50 29.57
N CYS A 58 4.90 -17.83 30.34
CA CYS A 58 4.98 -17.79 31.81
C CYS A 58 3.61 -17.50 32.41
N SER A 59 3.49 -17.50 33.75
CA SER A 59 2.23 -17.23 34.47
C SER A 59 1.58 -15.90 34.10
N GLU A 60 2.38 -14.85 33.93
CA GLU A 60 1.94 -13.49 33.63
C GLU A 60 1.38 -13.40 32.21
N TRP A 61 2.10 -13.96 31.21
CA TRP A 61 1.57 -14.08 29.84
C TRP A 61 0.34 -14.99 29.79
N ARG A 62 0.30 -16.07 30.57
CA ARG A 62 -0.87 -16.95 30.64
C ARG A 62 -2.10 -16.23 31.19
N SER A 63 -1.91 -15.29 32.12
CA SER A 63 -3.03 -14.50 32.66
C SER A 63 -3.74 -13.68 31.58
N VAL A 64 -3.00 -13.19 30.59
CA VAL A 64 -3.53 -12.44 29.44
C VAL A 64 -4.46 -13.29 28.57
N VAL A 65 -4.21 -14.60 28.48
CA VAL A 65 -5.01 -15.54 27.68
C VAL A 65 -6.42 -15.72 28.23
N HIS A 66 -6.73 -15.23 29.44
CA HIS A 66 -8.10 -15.19 29.93
C HIS A 66 -8.94 -14.05 29.36
N ILE A 67 -8.34 -13.12 28.60
CA ILE A 67 -9.04 -11.99 28.02
C ILE A 67 -9.81 -12.45 26.76
N PRO A 68 -11.15 -12.36 26.73
CA PRO A 68 -11.96 -12.88 25.62
C PRO A 68 -11.61 -12.28 24.25
N ALA A 69 -11.15 -11.01 24.22
CA ALA A 69 -10.80 -10.30 22.99
C ALA A 69 -9.61 -10.93 22.21
N LEU A 70 -8.83 -11.80 22.83
CA LEU A 70 -7.78 -12.55 22.15
C LEU A 70 -8.31 -13.75 21.38
N TRP A 71 -9.50 -14.24 21.75
CA TRP A 71 -10.15 -15.41 21.17
C TRP A 71 -11.18 -15.04 20.11
N SER A 72 -11.45 -13.75 19.90
CA SER A 72 -12.37 -13.28 18.85
C SER A 72 -11.81 -13.41 17.44
N PHE A 73 -10.50 -13.63 17.30
CA PHE A 73 -9.83 -13.94 16.03
C PHE A 73 -9.75 -15.46 15.91
N ILE A 74 -10.53 -16.05 15.01
CA ILE A 74 -10.66 -17.51 14.91
C ILE A 74 -10.18 -17.96 13.53
N GLU A 75 -9.16 -18.81 13.51
CA GLU A 75 -8.73 -19.51 12.30
C GLU A 75 -9.33 -20.92 12.27
N VAL A 76 -10.20 -21.17 11.29
CA VAL A 76 -10.80 -22.49 11.05
C VAL A 76 -10.14 -23.07 9.81
N VAL A 77 -9.27 -24.05 10.01
CA VAL A 77 -8.64 -24.79 8.90
C VAL A 77 -9.35 -26.12 8.72
N ILE A 78 -9.82 -26.40 7.51
CA ILE A 78 -10.50 -27.63 7.10
C ILE A 78 -9.60 -28.36 6.13
N ARG A 79 -9.08 -29.50 6.57
CA ARG A 79 -8.12 -30.36 5.85
C ARG A 79 -8.24 -31.78 6.39
N GLU A 80 -8.02 -32.77 5.53
CA GLU A 80 -8.14 -34.19 5.87
C GLU A 80 -7.23 -34.64 7.03
N ASP A 81 -6.03 -34.07 7.14
CA ASP A 81 -5.05 -34.43 8.17
C ASP A 81 -5.29 -33.75 9.54
N LYS A 82 -6.24 -32.80 9.62
CA LYS A 82 -6.42 -31.95 10.80
C LYS A 82 -7.55 -32.53 11.64
N PRO A 83 -7.26 -33.14 12.80
CA PRO A 83 -8.29 -33.76 13.62
C PRO A 83 -9.13 -32.69 14.33
N TYR A 84 -10.44 -32.93 14.42
CA TYR A 84 -11.39 -32.18 15.26
C TYR A 84 -11.47 -30.65 15.02
N PRO A 85 -11.59 -30.18 13.76
CA PRO A 85 -11.68 -28.74 13.48
C PRO A 85 -12.93 -28.10 14.11
N LEU A 86 -14.02 -28.85 14.25
CA LEU A 86 -15.27 -28.39 14.85
C LEU A 86 -15.12 -28.12 16.36
N GLU A 87 -14.52 -29.05 17.10
CA GLU A 87 -14.30 -28.97 18.54
C GLU A 87 -13.34 -27.84 18.88
N GLN A 88 -12.28 -27.69 18.09
CA GLN A 88 -11.37 -26.55 18.21
C GLN A 88 -12.14 -25.23 18.02
N THR A 89 -12.97 -25.13 16.98
CA THR A 89 -13.75 -23.93 16.70
C THR A 89 -14.73 -23.62 17.84
N ARG A 90 -15.43 -24.63 18.38
CA ARG A 90 -16.31 -24.46 19.56
C ARG A 90 -15.55 -23.96 20.79
N LEU A 91 -14.36 -24.49 21.05
CA LEU A 91 -13.53 -24.05 22.16
C LEU A 91 -13.17 -22.56 22.03
N TRP A 92 -12.81 -22.11 20.82
CA TRP A 92 -12.44 -20.71 20.58
C TRP A 92 -13.65 -19.78 20.72
N ILE A 93 -14.80 -20.16 20.15
CA ILE A 93 -16.06 -19.41 20.30
C ILE A 93 -16.44 -19.29 21.77
N ALA A 94 -16.35 -20.37 22.54
CA ALA A 94 -16.67 -20.35 23.96
C ALA A 94 -15.75 -19.43 24.76
N ARG A 95 -14.47 -19.31 24.37
CA ARG A 95 -13.50 -18.40 24.99
C ARG A 95 -13.67 -16.94 24.57
N ALA A 96 -14.23 -16.69 23.39
CA ALA A 96 -14.55 -15.36 22.90
C ALA A 96 -15.79 -14.75 23.58
N GLU A 97 -16.51 -15.52 24.40
CA GLU A 97 -17.72 -15.12 25.12
C GLU A 97 -18.76 -14.53 24.17
N ASP A 98 -19.23 -13.29 24.35
CA ASP A 98 -20.22 -12.60 23.50
C ASP A 98 -19.59 -11.58 22.54
N LEU A 99 -18.26 -11.56 22.41
CA LEU A 99 -17.58 -10.59 21.56
C LEU A 99 -17.85 -10.80 20.07
N ALA A 100 -17.71 -9.70 19.32
CA ALA A 100 -17.65 -9.66 17.88
C ALA A 100 -16.57 -10.62 17.33
N LEU A 101 -16.94 -11.48 16.39
CA LEU A 101 -16.06 -12.51 15.83
C LEU A 101 -15.44 -12.06 14.50
N ARG A 102 -14.16 -12.38 14.33
CA ARG A 102 -13.39 -12.25 13.09
C ARG A 102 -12.87 -13.63 12.73
N ILE A 103 -13.43 -14.21 11.68
CA ILE A 103 -13.19 -15.61 11.33
C ILE A 103 -12.45 -15.70 10.00
N THR A 104 -11.37 -16.46 9.99
CA THR A 104 -10.67 -16.88 8.78
C THR A 104 -10.93 -18.37 8.57
N LEU A 105 -11.76 -18.70 7.59
CA LEU A 105 -12.07 -20.04 7.15
C LEU A 105 -11.12 -20.42 5.99
N ARG A 106 -10.26 -21.40 6.21
CA ARG A 106 -9.37 -21.96 5.21
C ARG A 106 -9.83 -23.37 4.85
N VAL A 107 -10.28 -23.56 3.61
CA VAL A 107 -10.83 -24.81 3.10
C VAL A 107 -9.83 -25.42 2.13
N ASP A 108 -8.94 -26.29 2.59
CA ASP A 108 -7.97 -26.96 1.72
C ASP A 108 -8.63 -28.06 0.89
N GLN A 109 -9.67 -28.72 1.44
CA GLN A 109 -10.49 -29.74 0.80
C GLN A 109 -11.94 -29.69 1.34
N VAL A 110 -12.92 -30.14 0.55
CA VAL A 110 -14.30 -30.29 1.02
C VAL A 110 -14.39 -31.58 1.85
N THR A 111 -14.48 -31.45 3.17
CA THR A 111 -14.64 -32.59 4.10
C THR A 111 -16.02 -32.58 4.75
N GLN A 112 -16.36 -33.67 5.43
CA GLN A 112 -17.63 -33.79 6.17
C GLN A 112 -17.75 -32.76 7.31
N ASP A 113 -16.64 -32.16 7.76
CA ASP A 113 -16.62 -31.15 8.83
C ASP A 113 -17.09 -29.77 8.38
N LEU A 114 -17.04 -29.47 7.07
CA LEU A 114 -17.37 -28.15 6.55
C LEU A 114 -18.82 -27.75 6.86
N GLN A 115 -19.78 -28.67 6.66
CA GLN A 115 -21.19 -28.42 6.93
C GLN A 115 -21.47 -28.16 8.43
N PRO A 116 -21.05 -29.02 9.38
CA PRO A 116 -21.18 -28.73 10.82
C PRO A 116 -20.57 -27.39 11.25
N ILE A 117 -19.41 -27.03 10.68
CA ILE A 117 -18.75 -25.76 10.96
C ILE A 117 -19.58 -24.59 10.42
N ALA A 118 -20.06 -24.66 9.17
CA ALA A 118 -20.91 -23.63 8.59
C ALA A 118 -22.20 -23.42 9.40
N VAL A 119 -22.83 -24.51 9.87
CA VAL A 119 -24.00 -24.45 10.76
C VAL A 119 -23.66 -23.80 12.10
N LEU A 120 -22.53 -24.16 12.72
CA LEU A 120 -22.06 -23.56 13.96
C LEU A 120 -21.85 -22.04 13.82
N LEU A 121 -21.18 -21.63 12.74
CA LEU A 121 -20.90 -20.23 12.46
C LEU A 121 -22.17 -19.45 12.07
N GLY A 122 -23.09 -20.10 11.36
CA GLY A 122 -24.40 -19.56 11.04
C GLY A 122 -25.24 -19.25 12.28
N GLY A 123 -25.16 -20.08 13.32
CA GLY A 123 -25.76 -19.81 14.63
C GLY A 123 -25.19 -18.59 15.36
N LEU A 124 -24.06 -18.03 14.86
CA LEU A 124 -23.36 -16.88 15.42
C LEU A 124 -23.39 -15.68 14.48
N ALA A 125 -24.30 -15.65 13.51
CA ALA A 125 -24.37 -14.61 12.48
C ALA A 125 -24.43 -13.19 13.05
N TYR A 126 -25.12 -12.99 14.19
CA TYR A 126 -25.25 -11.70 14.89
C TYR A 126 -23.94 -11.22 15.57
N ARG A 127 -22.93 -12.08 15.66
CA ARG A 127 -21.61 -11.75 16.21
C ARG A 127 -20.56 -11.63 15.13
N LEU A 128 -20.81 -12.17 13.94
CA LEU A 128 -19.83 -12.22 12.88
C LEU A 128 -19.65 -10.82 12.28
N HIS A 129 -18.48 -10.21 12.51
CA HIS A 129 -18.15 -8.88 12.00
C HIS A 129 -17.21 -8.93 10.79
N SER A 130 -16.33 -9.94 10.76
CA SER A 130 -15.42 -10.17 9.63
C SER A 130 -15.38 -11.65 9.29
N LEU A 131 -15.48 -11.97 8.00
CA LEU A 131 -15.32 -13.32 7.48
C LEU A 131 -14.30 -13.28 6.34
N SER A 132 -13.27 -14.11 6.43
CA SER A 132 -12.34 -14.38 5.34
C SER A 132 -12.47 -15.85 4.95
N VAL A 133 -12.75 -16.13 3.69
CA VAL A 133 -12.83 -17.50 3.15
C VAL A 133 -11.73 -17.67 2.13
N THR A 134 -10.88 -18.66 2.36
CA THR A 134 -9.74 -18.97 1.51
C THR A 134 -9.78 -20.44 1.10
N ALA A 135 -9.63 -20.75 -0.19
CA ALA A 135 -9.60 -22.12 -0.69
C ALA A 135 -8.66 -22.27 -1.92
N PRO A 136 -8.29 -23.48 -2.36
CA PRO A 136 -7.53 -23.64 -3.60
C PRO A 136 -8.31 -23.13 -4.81
N LEU A 137 -9.57 -23.57 -4.94
CA LEU A 137 -10.44 -23.34 -6.09
C LEU A 137 -11.61 -22.44 -5.74
N ARG A 138 -12.17 -21.80 -6.77
CA ARG A 138 -13.31 -20.89 -6.64
C ARG A 138 -14.58 -21.61 -6.19
N SER A 139 -14.90 -22.71 -6.87
CA SER A 139 -16.04 -23.58 -6.56
C SER A 139 -16.06 -23.98 -5.08
N MET A 140 -14.90 -24.22 -4.47
CA MET A 140 -14.81 -24.53 -3.04
C MET A 140 -15.16 -23.35 -2.13
N VAL A 141 -14.75 -22.13 -2.48
CA VAL A 141 -15.17 -20.92 -1.76
C VAL A 141 -16.68 -20.75 -1.87
N VAL A 142 -17.22 -20.84 -3.09
CA VAL A 142 -18.66 -20.63 -3.32
C VAL A 142 -19.46 -21.70 -2.61
N HIS A 143 -19.04 -22.97 -2.71
CA HIS A 143 -19.62 -24.06 -1.94
C HIS A 143 -19.60 -23.75 -0.44
N ALA A 144 -18.45 -23.43 0.14
CA ALA A 144 -18.35 -23.09 1.56
C ALA A 144 -19.29 -21.94 1.95
N LEU A 145 -19.33 -20.87 1.16
CA LEU A 145 -20.21 -19.71 1.37
C LEU A 145 -21.70 -20.07 1.26
N SER A 146 -22.07 -20.98 0.35
CA SER A 146 -23.44 -21.45 0.18
C SER A 146 -24.00 -22.23 1.38
N LEU A 147 -23.12 -22.76 2.25
CA LEU A 147 -23.53 -23.50 3.43
C LEU A 147 -23.89 -22.59 4.61
N PHE A 148 -23.51 -21.32 4.52
CA PHE A 148 -23.85 -20.33 5.54
C PHE A 148 -25.29 -19.82 5.36
N PRO A 149 -25.93 -19.36 6.45
CA PRO A 149 -27.18 -18.62 6.36
C PRO A 149 -27.02 -17.39 5.47
N THR A 150 -28.10 -16.96 4.83
CA THR A 150 -28.10 -15.76 3.98
C THR A 150 -28.14 -14.45 4.78
N ASP A 151 -28.45 -14.51 6.07
CA ASP A 151 -28.59 -13.33 6.93
C ASP A 151 -27.40 -13.19 7.88
N PHE A 152 -26.60 -12.15 7.65
CA PHE A 152 -25.51 -11.73 8.52
C PHE A 152 -25.65 -10.24 8.85
N PRO A 153 -26.45 -9.89 9.87
CA PRO A 153 -26.81 -8.49 10.12
C PRO A 153 -25.62 -7.65 10.59
N THR A 154 -24.56 -8.26 11.13
CA THR A 154 -23.38 -7.56 11.65
C THR A 154 -22.12 -7.71 10.79
N LEU A 155 -22.18 -8.45 9.68
CA LEU A 155 -20.98 -8.69 8.87
C LEU A 155 -20.58 -7.42 8.12
N CYS A 156 -19.48 -6.80 8.54
CA CYS A 156 -18.96 -5.56 7.97
C CYS A 156 -17.85 -5.81 6.94
N THR A 157 -17.11 -6.91 7.06
CA THR A 157 -15.97 -7.22 6.19
C THR A 157 -16.05 -8.64 5.66
N LEU A 158 -15.99 -8.79 4.34
CA LEU A 158 -15.90 -10.08 3.67
C LEU A 158 -14.64 -10.12 2.81
N SER A 159 -13.84 -11.17 2.96
CA SER A 159 -12.66 -11.42 2.15
C SER A 159 -12.76 -12.80 1.53
N ILE A 160 -12.57 -12.87 0.22
CA ILE A 160 -12.61 -14.10 -0.57
C ILE A 160 -11.28 -14.22 -1.29
N ALA A 161 -10.56 -15.31 -1.07
CA ALA A 161 -9.31 -15.57 -1.77
C ALA A 161 -9.23 -17.00 -2.27
N THR A 162 -8.73 -17.19 -3.48
CA THR A 162 -8.24 -18.49 -3.93
C THR A 162 -6.72 -18.54 -3.87
N TRP A 163 -6.06 -19.69 -3.97
CA TRP A 163 -4.58 -19.77 -4.09
C TRP A 163 -4.10 -20.69 -5.22
N TYR A 164 -5.03 -21.30 -5.96
CA TYR A 164 -4.74 -22.08 -7.15
C TYR A 164 -5.43 -21.46 -8.37
N ASP A 165 -4.70 -21.33 -9.48
CA ASP A 165 -5.18 -20.68 -10.71
C ASP A 165 -5.63 -21.71 -11.76
N GLY A 166 -6.28 -22.79 -11.31
CA GLY A 166 -6.77 -23.85 -12.21
C GLY A 166 -7.98 -23.42 -13.03
N ASP A 167 -8.20 -24.08 -14.17
CA ASP A 167 -9.39 -23.93 -15.03
C ASP A 167 -10.64 -24.42 -14.28
N ASP A 168 -11.19 -23.56 -13.42
CA ASP A 168 -12.53 -23.70 -12.89
C ASP A 168 -13.47 -23.08 -13.93
N GLN A 169 -13.95 -23.90 -14.87
CA GLN A 169 -14.92 -23.45 -15.87
C GLN A 169 -16.10 -22.80 -15.15
N THR A 170 -16.53 -21.62 -15.60
CA THR A 170 -17.60 -20.83 -14.99
C THR A 170 -18.83 -21.68 -14.71
N SER A 171 -19.04 -22.02 -13.43
CA SER A 171 -20.14 -22.85 -12.96
C SER A 171 -21.36 -21.95 -12.66
N PRO A 172 -22.59 -22.50 -12.63
CA PRO A 172 -23.82 -21.80 -12.20
C PRO A 172 -23.78 -21.26 -10.74
N GLU A 173 -22.67 -21.45 -10.03
CA GLU A 173 -22.48 -21.07 -8.64
C GLU A 173 -22.31 -19.54 -8.46
N ASP A 174 -22.00 -18.80 -9.52
CA ASP A 174 -21.82 -17.34 -9.48
C ASP A 174 -23.09 -16.60 -9.03
N VAL A 175 -24.27 -17.12 -9.39
CA VAL A 175 -25.56 -16.56 -8.99
C VAL A 175 -25.74 -16.58 -7.47
N HIS A 176 -25.20 -17.60 -6.79
CA HIS A 176 -25.34 -17.74 -5.34
C HIS A 176 -24.52 -16.68 -4.61
N LEU A 177 -23.30 -16.38 -5.08
CA LEU A 177 -22.47 -15.38 -4.44
C LEU A 177 -23.06 -13.98 -4.61
N SER A 178 -23.54 -13.63 -5.80
CA SER A 178 -24.24 -12.36 -6.04
C SER A 178 -25.45 -12.20 -5.12
N THR A 179 -26.24 -13.27 -4.96
CA THR A 179 -27.40 -13.29 -4.06
C THR A 179 -26.99 -13.12 -2.60
N LEU A 180 -25.93 -13.83 -2.17
CA LEU A 180 -25.39 -13.71 -0.82
C LEU A 180 -24.91 -12.28 -0.55
N LEU A 181 -24.09 -11.71 -1.45
CA LEU A 181 -23.55 -10.37 -1.31
C LEU A 181 -24.68 -9.33 -1.17
N GLY A 182 -25.69 -9.39 -2.05
CA GLY A 182 -26.86 -8.51 -1.99
C GLY A 182 -27.68 -8.63 -0.69
N ALA A 183 -27.58 -9.75 0.02
CA ALA A 183 -28.28 -9.99 1.28
C ALA A 183 -27.52 -9.50 2.53
N LEU A 184 -26.33 -8.90 2.39
CA LEU A 184 -25.50 -8.46 3.52
C LEU A 184 -25.71 -6.95 3.83
N PRO A 185 -26.64 -6.57 4.72
CA PRO A 185 -27.03 -5.16 4.90
C PRO A 185 -25.94 -4.28 5.52
N SER A 186 -24.99 -4.88 6.25
CA SER A 186 -23.93 -4.16 6.96
C SER A 186 -22.56 -4.25 6.29
N LEU A 187 -22.46 -4.88 5.12
CA LEU A 187 -21.17 -5.08 4.45
C LEU A 187 -20.58 -3.76 3.96
N GLN A 188 -19.47 -3.33 4.57
CA GLN A 188 -18.80 -2.07 4.24
C GLN A 188 -17.52 -2.27 3.44
N ALA A 189 -16.85 -3.41 3.63
CA ALA A 189 -15.57 -3.73 3.00
C ALA A 189 -15.60 -5.12 2.38
N LEU A 190 -15.19 -5.20 1.11
CA LEU A 190 -15.13 -6.42 0.33
C LEU A 190 -13.76 -6.57 -0.31
N SER A 191 -13.16 -7.74 -0.15
CA SER A 191 -11.85 -8.07 -0.73
C SER A 191 -11.93 -9.34 -1.54
N PHE A 192 -11.41 -9.30 -2.76
CA PHE A 192 -11.29 -10.45 -3.65
C PHE A 192 -9.83 -10.70 -3.99
N ASP A 193 -9.39 -11.95 -4.00
CA ASP A 193 -8.12 -12.42 -4.55
C ASP A 193 -8.44 -13.61 -5.48
N HIS A 194 -8.67 -13.32 -6.75
CA HIS A 194 -9.24 -14.26 -7.72
C HIS A 194 -8.80 -13.98 -9.16
N THR A 195 -8.90 -14.99 -10.04
CA THR A 195 -8.53 -14.93 -11.47
C THR A 195 -9.56 -14.20 -12.33
N SER A 196 -10.85 -14.41 -12.07
CA SER A 196 -11.96 -13.76 -12.76
C SER A 196 -12.70 -12.74 -11.89
N VAL A 197 -13.30 -11.73 -12.54
CA VAL A 197 -14.19 -10.71 -11.94
C VAL A 197 -15.60 -10.95 -12.45
N PRO A 198 -16.48 -11.69 -11.75
CA PRO A 198 -17.84 -11.90 -12.27
C PRO A 198 -18.89 -11.63 -11.19
N PHE A 199 -18.76 -10.50 -10.49
CA PHE A 199 -19.67 -10.15 -9.41
C PHE A 199 -20.54 -8.96 -9.83
N CYS A 200 -21.68 -9.26 -10.43
CA CYS A 200 -22.84 -8.39 -10.33
C CYS A 200 -23.54 -8.62 -8.99
N GLY A 201 -24.34 -7.66 -8.54
CA GLY A 201 -25.05 -7.70 -7.25
C GLY A 201 -24.22 -7.26 -6.05
N LEU A 202 -23.24 -6.38 -6.22
CA LEU A 202 -22.53 -5.76 -5.10
C LEU A 202 -23.46 -4.84 -4.29
N PRO A 203 -23.33 -4.79 -2.95
CA PRO A 203 -24.15 -3.90 -2.14
C PRO A 203 -23.85 -2.43 -2.43
N GLN A 204 -24.89 -1.63 -2.69
CA GLN A 204 -24.74 -0.22 -3.05
C GLN A 204 -24.10 0.64 -1.94
N HIS A 205 -24.16 0.17 -0.68
CA HIS A 205 -23.55 0.81 0.49
C HIS A 205 -22.10 0.43 0.73
N LEU A 206 -21.47 -0.36 -0.15
CA LEU A 206 -20.08 -0.74 -0.03
C LEU A 206 -19.17 0.51 -0.08
N THR A 207 -18.25 0.61 0.89
CA THR A 207 -17.34 1.76 1.03
C THR A 207 -15.88 1.44 0.68
N THR A 208 -15.47 0.18 0.80
CA THR A 208 -14.12 -0.27 0.48
C THR A 208 -14.18 -1.51 -0.40
N LEU A 209 -13.49 -1.47 -1.55
CA LEU A 209 -13.37 -2.58 -2.48
C LEU A 209 -11.90 -2.83 -2.80
N ASN A 210 -11.43 -4.03 -2.47
CA ASN A 210 -10.09 -4.50 -2.79
C ASN A 210 -10.19 -5.65 -3.79
N MET A 211 -9.58 -5.52 -4.95
CA MET A 211 -9.57 -6.52 -6.02
C MET A 211 -8.14 -6.92 -6.32
N LYS A 212 -7.77 -8.16 -6.03
CA LYS A 212 -6.50 -8.75 -6.43
C LYS A 212 -6.77 -9.72 -7.58
N LEU A 213 -6.40 -9.29 -8.78
CA LEU A 213 -6.71 -9.91 -10.06
C LEU A 213 -5.54 -10.79 -10.51
N ARG A 214 -5.77 -12.08 -10.66
CA ARG A 214 -4.73 -13.02 -11.12
C ARG A 214 -4.82 -13.23 -12.61
N LEU A 215 -4.02 -12.48 -13.36
CA LEU A 215 -4.10 -12.47 -14.81
C LEU A 215 -3.26 -13.55 -15.50
N ASN A 216 -2.39 -14.27 -14.78
CA ASN A 216 -1.34 -15.14 -15.36
C ASN A 216 -1.82 -16.20 -16.35
N ASN A 217 -3.04 -16.71 -16.16
CA ASN A 217 -3.56 -17.84 -16.92
C ASN A 217 -4.73 -17.46 -17.84
N LEU A 218 -5.02 -16.16 -17.98
CA LEU A 218 -6.13 -15.73 -18.83
C LEU A 218 -5.79 -15.89 -20.30
N THR A 219 -6.74 -16.41 -21.06
CA THR A 219 -6.77 -16.29 -22.52
C THR A 219 -6.93 -14.82 -22.92
N GLU A 220 -6.59 -14.49 -24.17
CA GLU A 220 -6.72 -13.12 -24.68
C GLU A 220 -8.17 -12.60 -24.60
N ALA A 221 -9.15 -13.47 -24.89
CA ALA A 221 -10.56 -13.14 -24.80
C ALA A 221 -11.00 -12.85 -23.34
N GLU A 222 -10.54 -13.66 -22.38
CA GLU A 222 -10.83 -13.43 -20.97
C GLU A 222 -10.15 -12.16 -20.46
N ALA A 223 -8.91 -11.92 -20.86
CA ALA A 223 -8.18 -10.72 -20.51
C ALA A 223 -8.90 -9.45 -20.99
N GLY A 224 -9.41 -9.45 -22.24
CA GLY A 224 -10.22 -8.35 -22.77
C GLY A 224 -11.53 -8.11 -22.00
N SER A 225 -12.07 -9.13 -21.32
CA SER A 225 -13.30 -9.02 -20.52
C SER A 225 -13.10 -8.48 -19.11
N VAL A 226 -11.86 -8.47 -18.59
CA VAL A 226 -11.59 -8.10 -17.18
C VAL A 226 -11.94 -6.63 -16.92
N LEU A 227 -11.54 -5.70 -17.80
CA LEU A 227 -11.81 -4.27 -17.59
C LEU A 227 -13.31 -3.95 -17.69
N PRO A 228 -14.05 -4.40 -18.72
CA PRO A 228 -15.51 -4.29 -18.75
C PRO A 228 -16.18 -4.83 -17.48
N SER A 229 -15.70 -5.96 -16.96
CA SER A 229 -16.25 -6.58 -15.74
C SER A 229 -15.97 -5.78 -14.48
N VAL A 230 -14.73 -5.25 -14.34
CA VAL A 230 -14.40 -4.32 -13.25
C VAL A 230 -15.26 -3.06 -13.33
N LEU A 231 -15.43 -2.47 -14.52
CA LEU A 231 -16.28 -1.29 -14.70
C LEU A 231 -17.75 -1.59 -14.38
N ALA A 232 -18.25 -2.77 -14.74
CA ALA A 232 -19.61 -3.19 -14.35
C ALA A 232 -19.76 -3.27 -12.83
N CYS A 233 -18.80 -3.88 -12.13
CA CYS A 233 -18.79 -3.94 -10.67
C CYS A 233 -18.78 -2.53 -10.04
N LEU A 234 -17.94 -1.63 -10.55
CA LEU A 234 -17.81 -0.28 -10.00
C LEU A 234 -19.09 0.55 -10.15
N ARG A 235 -19.90 0.32 -11.19
CA ARG A 235 -21.20 1.01 -11.36
C ARG A 235 -22.20 0.66 -10.26
N GLU A 236 -22.08 -0.49 -9.62
CA GLU A 236 -23.01 -0.94 -8.58
C GLU A 236 -22.69 -0.35 -7.20
N VAL A 237 -21.52 0.27 -7.03
CA VAL A 237 -21.02 0.76 -5.72
C VAL A 237 -20.77 2.27 -5.72
N PRO A 238 -21.79 3.13 -5.91
CA PRO A 238 -21.61 4.58 -6.03
C PRO A 238 -21.12 5.26 -4.74
N LEU A 239 -21.25 4.59 -3.59
CA LEU A 239 -20.80 5.08 -2.28
C LEU A 239 -19.36 4.69 -1.93
N LEU A 240 -18.63 4.09 -2.87
CA LEU A 240 -17.26 3.65 -2.70
C LEU A 240 -16.34 4.82 -2.32
N ARG A 241 -15.57 4.66 -1.24
CA ARG A 241 -14.59 5.63 -0.74
C ARG A 241 -13.15 5.19 -1.00
N GLN A 242 -12.91 3.87 -1.03
CA GLN A 242 -11.60 3.29 -1.24
C GLN A 242 -11.69 2.18 -2.28
N LEU A 243 -10.86 2.29 -3.32
CA LEU A 243 -10.71 1.28 -4.36
C LEU A 243 -9.24 0.88 -4.46
N SER A 244 -8.95 -0.41 -4.32
CA SER A 244 -7.63 -0.98 -4.56
C SER A 244 -7.71 -2.09 -5.60
N ILE A 245 -6.89 -2.02 -6.64
CA ILE A 245 -6.78 -3.03 -7.69
C ILE A 245 -5.32 -3.50 -7.76
N ASP A 246 -5.05 -4.77 -7.48
CA ASP A 246 -3.73 -5.41 -7.59
C ASP A 246 -3.79 -6.53 -8.63
N ALA A 247 -3.28 -6.28 -9.82
CA ALA A 247 -3.23 -7.25 -10.92
C ALA A 247 -1.85 -7.91 -11.07
N SER A 248 -1.15 -8.18 -9.96
CA SER A 248 0.17 -8.81 -9.96
C SER A 248 0.11 -10.32 -9.65
N PRO A 249 1.00 -11.19 -10.20
CA PRO A 249 2.32 -10.90 -10.75
C PRO A 249 2.37 -10.70 -12.28
N PHE A 250 3.43 -10.02 -12.70
CA PHE A 250 3.62 -9.49 -14.06
C PHE A 250 4.29 -10.47 -15.03
N SER A 251 4.10 -11.78 -14.84
CA SER A 251 4.78 -12.81 -15.64
C SER A 251 4.31 -12.87 -17.09
N LEU A 252 3.19 -12.23 -17.42
CA LEU A 252 2.75 -12.11 -18.80
C LEU A 252 3.66 -11.14 -19.57
N GLN A 253 4.53 -11.69 -20.41
CA GLN A 253 5.21 -10.94 -21.48
C GLN A 253 4.23 -10.46 -22.55
N ARG A 254 2.97 -10.91 -22.52
CA ARG A 254 1.95 -10.55 -23.51
C ARG A 254 1.31 -9.22 -23.13
N ARG A 255 1.32 -8.30 -24.08
CA ARG A 255 0.45 -7.11 -24.04
C ARG A 255 -0.98 -7.57 -24.24
N ILE A 256 -1.83 -7.23 -23.29
CA ILE A 256 -3.28 -7.44 -23.43
C ILE A 256 -3.84 -6.15 -24.00
N PRO A 257 -4.47 -6.14 -25.18
CA PRO A 257 -5.18 -4.97 -25.67
C PRO A 257 -6.45 -4.77 -24.84
N TRP A 258 -6.44 -3.77 -23.96
CA TRP A 258 -7.61 -3.40 -23.15
C TRP A 258 -8.49 -2.41 -23.92
N GLU A 259 -9.00 -2.81 -25.08
CA GLU A 259 -9.90 -1.98 -25.86
C GLU A 259 -11.32 -2.06 -25.30
N VAL A 260 -11.71 -1.07 -24.49
CA VAL A 260 -13.12 -0.85 -24.15
C VAL A 260 -13.72 -0.06 -25.29
N GLY A 261 -14.62 -0.67 -26.06
CA GLY A 261 -15.22 -0.07 -27.25
C GLY A 261 -15.71 1.38 -27.05
N GLN A 262 -16.96 1.57 -26.60
CA GLN A 262 -17.43 2.92 -26.27
C GLN A 262 -16.94 3.33 -24.87
N PRO A 263 -16.51 4.59 -24.67
CA PRO A 263 -16.05 5.07 -23.38
C PRO A 263 -17.21 5.04 -22.37
N VAL A 264 -17.18 4.03 -21.50
CA VAL A 264 -18.05 3.93 -20.35
C VAL A 264 -17.52 4.82 -19.24
N ILE A 265 -18.31 5.78 -18.76
CA ILE A 265 -17.97 6.56 -17.57
C ILE A 265 -18.72 5.98 -16.37
N VAL A 266 -17.98 5.68 -15.31
CA VAL A 266 -18.46 5.24 -14.00
C VAL A 266 -18.28 6.39 -13.01
N ASP A 267 -19.40 6.87 -12.47
CA ASP A 267 -19.41 7.95 -11.50
C ASP A 267 -19.22 7.41 -10.07
N LEU A 268 -18.13 7.82 -9.43
CA LEU A 268 -17.75 7.45 -8.07
C LEU A 268 -17.58 8.72 -7.23
N PRO A 269 -18.68 9.44 -6.93
CA PRO A 269 -18.63 10.77 -6.34
C PRO A 269 -18.07 10.82 -4.91
N LYS A 270 -17.99 9.66 -4.23
CA LYS A 270 -17.45 9.53 -2.88
C LYS A 270 -16.04 8.93 -2.84
N LEU A 271 -15.45 8.57 -3.98
CA LEU A 271 -14.15 7.93 -4.02
C LEU A 271 -13.07 8.90 -3.57
N GLN A 272 -12.40 8.56 -2.47
CA GLN A 272 -11.35 9.36 -1.87
C GLN A 272 -9.96 8.79 -2.15
N HIS A 273 -9.83 7.47 -2.25
CA HIS A 273 -8.55 6.80 -2.46
C HIS A 273 -8.66 5.77 -3.58
N LEU A 274 -7.77 5.89 -4.56
CA LEU A 274 -7.62 4.96 -5.67
C LEU A 274 -6.19 4.42 -5.69
N SER A 275 -6.05 3.10 -5.58
CA SER A 275 -4.78 2.39 -5.69
C SER A 275 -4.84 1.37 -6.82
N ILE A 276 -3.90 1.42 -7.76
CA ILE A 276 -3.77 0.45 -8.85
C ILE A 276 -2.34 -0.03 -8.93
N THR A 277 -2.12 -1.32 -8.73
CA THR A 277 -0.85 -2.03 -8.94
C THR A 277 -1.03 -3.01 -10.09
N ALA A 278 -0.58 -2.69 -11.30
CA ALA A 278 -0.88 -3.49 -12.49
C ALA A 278 0.15 -3.28 -13.61
N GLN A 279 -0.04 -3.96 -14.75
CA GLN A 279 0.59 -3.52 -15.99
C GLN A 279 -0.03 -2.18 -16.43
N PHE A 280 0.73 -1.37 -17.17
CA PHE A 280 0.33 0.01 -17.44
C PHE A 280 -1.00 0.07 -18.21
N GLU A 281 -1.31 -0.90 -19.05
CA GLU A 281 -2.52 -0.92 -19.85
C GLU A 281 -3.80 -0.97 -19.01
N LEU A 282 -3.76 -1.54 -17.79
CA LEU A 282 -4.90 -1.50 -16.87
C LEU A 282 -5.17 -0.09 -16.33
N PHE A 283 -4.20 0.84 -16.41
CA PHE A 283 -4.42 2.25 -16.07
C PHE A 283 -5.37 2.96 -17.05
N SER A 284 -5.72 2.33 -18.18
CA SER A 284 -6.84 2.79 -19.02
C SER A 284 -8.16 2.90 -18.24
N ILE A 285 -8.32 2.17 -17.13
CA ILE A 285 -9.47 2.32 -16.21
C ILE A 285 -9.66 3.76 -15.72
N LEU A 286 -8.60 4.57 -15.65
CA LEU A 286 -8.69 5.97 -15.23
C LEU A 286 -9.53 6.83 -16.20
N ASP A 287 -9.58 6.46 -17.48
CA ASP A 287 -10.45 7.11 -18.47
C ASP A 287 -11.93 6.85 -18.24
N HIS A 288 -12.23 5.77 -17.51
CA HIS A 288 -13.59 5.33 -17.24
C HIS A 288 -14.08 5.77 -15.87
N ILE A 289 -13.23 6.34 -15.01
CA ILE A 289 -13.62 6.78 -13.67
C ILE A 289 -13.86 8.29 -13.63
N HIS A 290 -14.97 8.70 -13.01
CA HIS A 290 -15.21 10.08 -12.57
C HIS A 290 -15.21 10.09 -11.03
N ALA A 291 -14.22 10.75 -10.43
CA ALA A 291 -14.01 10.74 -8.98
C ALA A 291 -13.70 12.14 -8.45
N PRO A 292 -14.70 13.04 -8.35
CA PRO A 292 -14.50 14.43 -7.96
C PRO A 292 -14.02 14.61 -6.51
N ALA A 293 -14.15 13.58 -5.65
CA ALA A 293 -13.71 13.60 -4.26
C ALA A 293 -12.32 12.96 -4.04
N LEU A 294 -11.58 12.65 -5.12
CA LEU A 294 -10.33 11.89 -5.05
C LEU A 294 -9.21 12.67 -4.35
N ARG A 295 -8.81 12.20 -3.16
CA ARG A 295 -7.74 12.79 -2.34
C ARG A 295 -6.42 12.05 -2.46
N GLY A 296 -6.44 10.75 -2.73
CA GLY A 296 -5.25 9.92 -2.85
C GLY A 296 -5.24 9.09 -4.12
N LEU A 297 -4.19 9.23 -4.93
CA LEU A 297 -3.96 8.43 -6.13
C LEU A 297 -2.63 7.69 -6.00
N HIS A 298 -2.68 6.36 -6.03
CA HIS A 298 -1.51 5.48 -5.99
C HIS A 298 -1.48 4.61 -7.24
N LEU A 299 -0.52 4.86 -8.13
CA LEU A 299 -0.32 4.07 -9.33
C LEU A 299 1.03 3.38 -9.27
N ARG A 300 1.02 2.09 -9.55
CA ARG A 300 2.21 1.27 -9.57
C ARG A 300 2.23 0.34 -10.77
N SER A 301 3.24 0.51 -11.62
CA SER A 301 3.44 -0.33 -12.78
C SER A 301 4.38 -1.49 -12.47
N SER A 302 4.36 -2.51 -13.33
CA SER A 302 5.43 -3.51 -13.38
C SER A 302 6.72 -2.90 -13.92
N PRO A 303 7.89 -3.17 -13.29
CA PRO A 303 9.17 -2.71 -13.80
C PRO A 303 9.57 -3.35 -15.15
N VAL A 304 8.90 -4.43 -15.59
CA VAL A 304 9.28 -5.20 -16.79
C VAL A 304 8.74 -4.60 -18.09
N ALA A 305 7.63 -3.86 -18.05
CA ALA A 305 6.84 -3.57 -19.26
C ALA A 305 7.13 -2.24 -19.96
N VAL A 306 7.63 -1.22 -19.25
CA VAL A 306 7.52 0.19 -19.72
C VAL A 306 8.80 0.77 -20.32
N GLN A 307 9.98 0.19 -20.07
CA GLN A 307 11.24 0.91 -20.32
C GLN A 307 11.57 1.17 -21.80
N ASP A 308 11.04 0.36 -22.71
CA ASP A 308 11.31 0.50 -24.15
C ASP A 308 10.10 1.00 -24.94
N ASP A 309 8.96 1.25 -24.27
CA ASP A 309 7.73 1.70 -24.92
C ASP A 309 7.46 3.17 -24.60
N ILE A 310 7.91 4.05 -25.50
CA ILE A 310 7.67 5.49 -25.42
C ILE A 310 6.16 5.79 -25.41
N ASP A 311 5.34 5.01 -26.13
CA ASP A 311 3.90 5.23 -26.23
C ASP A 311 3.20 4.95 -24.90
N ALA A 312 3.71 3.98 -24.12
CA ALA A 312 3.19 3.69 -22.78
C ALA A 312 3.28 4.90 -21.84
N GLY A 313 4.41 5.63 -21.86
CA GLY A 313 4.58 6.83 -21.05
C GLY A 313 3.60 7.95 -21.42
N VAL A 314 3.34 8.12 -22.72
CA VAL A 314 2.36 9.08 -23.24
C VAL A 314 0.95 8.71 -22.80
N LEU A 315 0.55 7.44 -22.96
CA LEU A 315 -0.79 6.98 -22.57
C LEU A 315 -1.06 7.17 -21.08
N VAL A 316 -0.11 6.83 -20.22
CA VAL A 316 -0.29 6.98 -18.77
C VAL A 316 -0.41 8.46 -18.37
N ARG A 317 0.37 9.35 -19.00
CA ARG A 317 0.19 10.80 -18.84
C ARG A 317 -1.25 11.20 -19.17
N GLU A 318 -1.72 10.81 -20.35
CA GLU A 318 -3.05 11.20 -20.82
C GLU A 318 -4.17 10.66 -19.90
N TRP A 319 -4.05 9.43 -19.41
CA TRP A 319 -4.99 8.83 -18.46
C TRP A 319 -5.07 9.58 -17.13
N ILE A 320 -3.91 9.94 -16.56
CA ILE A 320 -3.86 10.74 -15.33
C ILE A 320 -4.45 12.13 -15.58
N HIS A 321 -4.11 12.79 -16.69
CA HIS A 321 -4.64 14.11 -17.03
C HIS A 321 -6.15 14.08 -17.22
N ARG A 322 -6.69 13.10 -17.95
CA ARG A 322 -8.14 12.95 -18.15
C ARG A 322 -8.86 12.69 -16.84
N LEU A 323 -8.32 11.86 -15.95
CA LEU A 323 -8.90 11.67 -14.62
C LEU A 323 -8.98 12.99 -13.85
N LEU A 324 -7.89 13.76 -13.81
CA LEU A 324 -7.80 14.99 -13.03
C LEU A 324 -8.61 16.15 -13.62
N ARG A 325 -8.66 16.29 -14.96
CA ARG A 325 -9.42 17.34 -15.65
C ARG A 325 -10.94 17.17 -15.55
N LYS A 326 -11.43 15.96 -15.25
CA LYS A 326 -12.87 15.73 -15.04
C LYS A 326 -13.39 16.43 -13.78
N ALA A 327 -12.53 16.75 -12.81
CA ALA A 327 -12.88 17.55 -11.65
C ALA A 327 -12.56 19.03 -11.91
N GLU A 328 -13.54 19.92 -11.66
CA GLU A 328 -13.34 21.38 -11.82
C GLU A 328 -12.21 21.89 -10.90
N THR A 329 -12.13 21.36 -9.67
CA THR A 329 -11.02 21.55 -8.76
C THR A 329 -10.63 20.21 -8.14
N SER A 330 -9.46 19.67 -8.52
CA SER A 330 -8.98 18.40 -7.96
C SER A 330 -8.65 18.54 -6.47
N PRO A 331 -9.30 17.76 -5.57
CA PRO A 331 -8.96 17.74 -4.16
C PRO A 331 -7.79 16.80 -3.84
N LEU A 332 -6.97 16.45 -4.84
CA LEU A 332 -5.88 15.50 -4.68
C LEU A 332 -4.83 16.04 -3.70
N GLU A 333 -4.69 15.35 -2.56
CA GLU A 333 -3.74 15.65 -1.49
C GLU A 333 -2.50 14.76 -1.57
N VAL A 334 -2.64 13.51 -2.04
CA VAL A 334 -1.55 12.51 -2.09
C VAL A 334 -1.44 11.93 -3.49
N LEU A 335 -0.27 12.06 -4.10
CA LEU A 335 0.05 11.41 -5.37
C LEU A 335 1.25 10.49 -5.20
N THR A 336 1.07 9.24 -5.62
CA THR A 336 2.13 8.23 -5.59
C THR A 336 2.25 7.55 -6.95
N LEU A 337 3.43 7.64 -7.57
CA LEU A 337 3.76 7.01 -8.86
C LEU A 337 4.98 6.10 -8.69
N TYR A 338 4.79 4.79 -8.85
CA TYR A 338 5.84 3.78 -8.68
C TYR A 338 6.09 2.99 -9.96
N ASP A 339 7.31 3.08 -10.48
CA ASP A 339 7.72 2.46 -11.75
C ASP A 339 6.84 2.90 -12.94
N VAL A 340 6.14 4.04 -12.78
CA VAL A 340 5.36 4.69 -13.83
C VAL A 340 6.29 5.70 -14.48
N ASN A 341 6.62 5.53 -15.76
CA ASN A 341 7.50 6.45 -16.48
C ASN A 341 6.68 7.30 -17.46
N PRO A 342 5.86 8.27 -16.99
CA PRO A 342 5.19 9.19 -17.89
C PRO A 342 6.25 10.03 -18.61
N ASP A 343 5.98 10.39 -19.86
CA ASP A 343 6.83 11.33 -20.59
C ASP A 343 6.91 12.66 -19.79
N PRO A 344 8.09 13.04 -19.29
CA PRO A 344 8.21 14.08 -18.26
C PRO A 344 7.74 15.46 -18.73
N GLU A 345 7.89 15.76 -20.02
CA GLU A 345 7.53 17.05 -20.61
C GLU A 345 6.36 16.87 -21.58
N PRO A 346 5.19 17.50 -21.37
CA PRO A 346 4.87 18.53 -20.37
C PRO A 346 4.18 17.98 -19.09
N PHE A 347 4.36 16.70 -18.74
CA PHE A 347 3.58 16.05 -17.68
C PHE A 347 3.61 16.76 -16.32
N PHE A 348 4.78 17.02 -15.74
CA PHE A 348 4.86 17.60 -14.39
C PHE A 348 4.29 19.02 -14.29
N PRO A 349 4.61 19.96 -15.21
CA PRO A 349 3.96 21.28 -15.22
C PRO A 349 2.44 21.20 -15.22
N GLU A 350 1.85 20.37 -16.10
CA GLU A 350 0.39 20.22 -16.19
C GLU A 350 -0.19 19.55 -14.96
N LEU A 351 0.44 18.48 -14.48
CA LEU A 351 0.03 17.76 -13.28
C LEU A 351 -0.03 18.69 -12.05
N PHE A 352 1.01 19.49 -11.82
CA PHE A 352 1.06 20.39 -10.68
C PHE A 352 0.04 21.53 -10.78
N ALA A 353 -0.25 22.00 -12.00
CA ALA A 353 -1.35 22.95 -12.24
C ALA A 353 -2.73 22.35 -11.95
N LEU A 354 -2.91 21.06 -12.26
CA LEU A 354 -4.15 20.33 -11.98
C LEU A 354 -4.30 19.89 -10.51
N THR A 355 -3.26 20.01 -9.67
CA THR A 355 -3.25 19.49 -8.29
C THR A 355 -2.81 20.54 -7.26
N PRO A 356 -3.48 21.71 -7.18
CA PRO A 356 -3.09 22.77 -6.26
C PRO A 356 -3.17 22.38 -4.77
N GLN A 357 -3.94 21.34 -4.45
CA GLN A 357 -4.14 20.81 -3.10
C GLN A 357 -3.09 19.76 -2.68
N LEU A 358 -2.13 19.44 -3.55
CA LEU A 358 -1.16 18.38 -3.30
C LEU A 358 -0.31 18.68 -2.06
N ARG A 359 -0.34 17.76 -1.09
CA ARG A 359 0.41 17.79 0.17
C ARG A 359 1.58 16.82 0.18
N GLU A 360 1.44 15.70 -0.53
CA GLU A 360 2.43 14.64 -0.55
C GLU A 360 2.65 14.11 -1.96
N LEU A 361 3.90 14.16 -2.41
CA LEU A 361 4.36 13.65 -3.69
C LEU A 361 5.35 12.51 -3.47
N ARG A 362 5.01 11.30 -3.93
CA ARG A 362 5.89 10.13 -3.87
C ARG A 362 6.17 9.61 -5.27
N LEU A 363 7.44 9.59 -5.65
CA LEU A 363 7.90 9.14 -6.96
C LEU A 363 8.93 8.04 -6.78
N HIS A 364 8.75 6.92 -7.48
CA HIS A 364 9.72 5.84 -7.54
C HIS A 364 10.04 5.50 -9.00
N ASP A 365 11.32 5.59 -9.36
CA ASP A 365 11.84 5.31 -10.71
C ASP A 365 11.23 6.20 -11.81
N VAL A 366 10.91 7.44 -11.47
CA VAL A 366 10.33 8.45 -12.37
C VAL A 366 11.36 9.50 -12.76
N ASP A 367 11.44 9.87 -14.04
CA ASP A 367 12.40 10.87 -14.59
C ASP A 367 11.98 12.33 -14.28
N ILE A 368 11.82 12.66 -13.00
CA ILE A 368 11.66 14.04 -12.57
C ILE A 368 13.02 14.78 -12.63
N LYS A 369 13.04 16.00 -13.18
CA LYS A 369 14.23 16.84 -13.35
C LYS A 369 14.21 18.01 -12.39
N ASP A 370 15.37 18.63 -12.16
CA ASP A 370 15.52 19.85 -11.34
C ASP A 370 14.58 20.97 -11.79
N GLY A 371 14.39 21.13 -13.11
CA GLY A 371 13.47 22.12 -13.69
C GLY A 371 12.02 21.96 -13.21
N HIS A 372 11.55 20.73 -13.02
CA HIS A 372 10.20 20.50 -12.50
C HIS A 372 10.09 20.83 -11.01
N LEU A 373 11.16 20.57 -10.23
CA LEU A 373 11.18 20.96 -8.81
C LEU A 373 11.19 22.48 -8.63
N LEU A 374 11.77 23.22 -9.58
CA LEU A 374 11.69 24.69 -9.58
C LEU A 374 10.25 25.20 -9.65
N LEU A 375 9.34 24.48 -10.32
CA LEU A 375 7.91 24.83 -10.38
C LEU A 375 7.20 24.73 -9.00
N LEU A 376 7.79 23.98 -8.08
CA LEU A 376 7.30 23.82 -6.71
C LEU A 376 7.91 24.85 -5.75
N THR A 377 8.86 25.68 -6.20
CA THR A 377 9.48 26.76 -5.40
C THR A 377 8.60 28.01 -5.39
N HIS A 378 8.89 28.95 -4.48
CA HIS A 378 8.25 30.26 -4.52
C HIS A 378 8.45 30.94 -5.89
N PRO A 379 7.42 31.60 -6.43
CA PRO A 379 7.47 32.16 -7.76
C PRO A 379 8.56 33.23 -7.79
N HIS A 380 9.49 33.08 -8.73
CA HIS A 380 10.61 34.01 -8.85
C HIS A 380 10.13 35.27 -9.58
N PRO A 381 10.46 36.48 -9.12
CA PRO A 381 10.01 37.72 -9.77
C PRO A 381 10.49 37.88 -11.21
N SER A 382 11.59 37.22 -11.62
CA SER A 382 12.05 37.20 -13.01
C SER A 382 11.37 36.15 -13.90
N ALA A 383 10.63 35.20 -13.33
CA ALA A 383 10.03 34.10 -14.07
C ALA A 383 8.65 34.48 -14.64
N ASN A 384 8.61 35.48 -15.55
CA ASN A 384 7.48 35.81 -16.44
C ASN A 384 6.04 35.63 -15.88
N GLY A 385 5.81 35.86 -14.58
CA GLY A 385 4.51 35.65 -13.95
C GLY A 385 4.00 34.19 -13.93
N GLN A 386 4.88 33.18 -13.99
CA GLN A 386 4.42 31.80 -13.85
C GLN A 386 3.82 31.58 -12.46
N PRO A 387 2.58 31.05 -12.38
CA PRO A 387 1.95 30.77 -11.10
C PRO A 387 2.73 29.68 -10.39
N SER A 388 2.96 29.89 -9.10
CA SER A 388 3.44 28.83 -8.23
C SER A 388 2.48 27.66 -8.17
N LEU A 389 3.02 26.45 -8.24
CA LEU A 389 2.22 25.25 -8.21
C LEU A 389 2.37 24.52 -6.86
N CYS A 390 1.31 23.82 -6.45
CA CYS A 390 1.26 23.00 -5.23
C CYS A 390 1.74 23.74 -3.97
N SER A 391 1.18 24.91 -3.64
CA SER A 391 1.58 25.71 -2.46
C SER A 391 1.38 24.97 -1.12
N ARG A 392 0.56 23.92 -1.10
CA ARG A 392 0.30 23.08 0.08
C ARG A 392 1.23 21.86 0.23
N LEU A 393 2.22 21.71 -0.64
CA LEU A 393 3.14 20.57 -0.60
C LEU A 393 3.95 20.61 0.70
N GLU A 394 3.92 19.50 1.45
CA GLU A 394 4.58 19.34 2.74
C GLU A 394 5.60 18.20 2.74
N LYS A 395 5.40 17.18 1.89
CA LYS A 395 6.21 15.97 1.85
C LYS A 395 6.61 15.59 0.43
N ILE A 396 7.88 15.24 0.27
CA ILE A 396 8.44 14.75 -0.99
C ILE A 396 9.21 13.46 -0.71
N ASP A 397 8.84 12.37 -1.38
CA ASP A 397 9.55 11.09 -1.33
C ASP A 397 10.00 10.72 -2.74
N LEU A 398 11.28 10.89 -3.02
CA LEU A 398 11.90 10.55 -4.30
C LEU A 398 12.77 9.32 -4.13
N ARG A 399 12.49 8.29 -4.93
CA ARG A 399 13.21 7.03 -4.90
C ARG A 399 13.68 6.69 -6.29
N TRP A 400 14.97 6.41 -6.45
CA TRP A 400 15.55 6.07 -7.76
C TRP A 400 15.32 7.15 -8.84
N CYS A 401 15.07 8.40 -8.45
CA CYS A 401 14.93 9.52 -9.37
C CYS A 401 16.32 10.01 -9.78
N GLY A 402 16.86 9.43 -10.86
CA GLY A 402 18.25 9.64 -11.29
C GLY A 402 18.59 11.04 -11.80
N SER A 403 17.58 11.85 -12.11
CA SER A 403 17.74 13.17 -12.73
C SER A 403 17.55 14.34 -11.77
N VAL A 404 17.28 14.08 -10.49
CA VAL A 404 17.15 15.12 -9.44
C VAL A 404 18.44 15.28 -8.68
N SER A 405 18.99 16.49 -8.67
CA SER A 405 20.12 16.86 -7.83
C SER A 405 19.69 17.14 -6.39
N GLY A 406 20.59 16.84 -5.43
CA GLY A 406 20.36 17.20 -4.03
C GLY A 406 20.25 18.71 -3.84
N ARG A 407 20.98 19.49 -4.64
CA ARG A 407 20.92 20.96 -4.63
C ARG A 407 19.54 21.50 -4.98
N ALA A 408 18.83 20.90 -5.94
CA ALA A 408 17.46 21.29 -6.27
C ALA A 408 16.50 21.06 -5.11
N LEU A 409 16.64 19.94 -4.38
CA LEU A 409 15.86 19.66 -3.17
C LEU A 409 16.14 20.67 -2.05
N VAL A 410 17.42 20.97 -1.80
CA VAL A 410 17.83 22.01 -0.83
C VAL A 410 17.19 23.35 -1.18
N ASN A 411 17.31 23.77 -2.45
CA ASN A 411 16.74 25.03 -2.91
C ASN A 411 15.23 25.08 -2.74
N LEU A 412 14.55 23.96 -3.01
CA LEU A 412 13.11 23.84 -2.80
C LEU A 412 12.74 24.04 -1.32
N VAL A 413 13.39 23.32 -0.40
CA VAL A 413 13.13 23.46 1.03
C VAL A 413 13.41 24.89 1.52
N LYS A 414 14.56 25.47 1.15
CA LYS A 414 14.92 26.85 1.52
C LYS A 414 13.88 27.86 1.03
N SER A 415 13.47 27.74 -0.24
CA SER A 415 12.46 28.64 -0.81
C SER A 415 11.17 28.64 -0.01
N ARG A 416 10.78 27.49 0.57
CA ARG A 416 9.54 27.25 1.33
C ARG A 416 9.64 27.59 2.83
N GLN A 417 10.83 27.86 3.35
CA GLN A 417 11.04 28.20 4.77
C GLN A 417 11.23 29.69 4.98
N ASP A 418 12.05 30.31 4.13
CA ASP A 418 12.31 31.76 4.16
C ASP A 418 12.26 32.31 2.73
N PRO A 419 11.04 32.63 2.23
CA PRO A 419 10.87 33.14 0.87
C PRO A 419 11.64 34.45 0.66
N ALA A 420 11.71 35.31 1.69
CA ALA A 420 12.36 36.62 1.61
C ALA A 420 13.88 36.47 1.44
N GLN A 421 14.52 35.63 2.25
CA GLN A 421 15.95 35.37 2.14
C GLN A 421 16.30 34.67 0.83
N PHE A 422 15.48 33.70 0.40
CA PHE A 422 15.72 32.97 -0.84
C PHE A 422 15.72 33.89 -2.07
N ILE A 423 14.76 34.81 -2.17
CA ILE A 423 14.68 35.79 -3.27
C ILE A 423 15.92 36.70 -3.29
N GLN A 424 16.38 37.18 -2.13
CA GLN A 424 17.57 38.02 -2.02
C GLN A 424 18.84 37.32 -2.52
N THR A 425 19.06 36.06 -2.15
CA THR A 425 20.25 35.30 -2.57
C THR A 425 20.32 35.07 -4.08
N ARG A 426 19.19 34.86 -4.76
CA ARG A 426 19.16 34.70 -6.22
C ARG A 426 19.27 36.02 -6.97
N SER A 427 18.64 37.07 -6.48
CA SER A 427 18.78 38.39 -7.11
C SER A 427 20.23 38.86 -7.09
N ALA A 428 21.01 38.54 -6.06
CA ALA A 428 22.44 38.89 -6.02
C ALA A 428 23.28 38.18 -7.11
N SER A 429 22.90 36.98 -7.57
CA SER A 429 23.61 36.31 -8.68
C SER A 429 23.28 36.90 -10.04
N ASP A 430 22.08 37.47 -10.19
CA ASP A 430 21.54 37.92 -11.49
C ASP A 430 21.60 39.46 -11.65
N ALA A 431 21.79 40.22 -10.57
CA ALA A 431 21.68 41.69 -10.52
C ALA A 431 22.86 42.49 -11.11
N LEU A 432 23.50 42.00 -12.17
CA LEU A 432 24.34 42.87 -13.03
C LEU A 432 23.52 43.73 -14.01
N GLY A 433 22.18 43.72 -13.94
CA GLY A 433 21.32 44.53 -14.82
C GLY A 433 20.01 45.02 -14.19
N SER A 434 19.91 46.33 -13.97
CA SER A 434 18.70 47.15 -13.72
C SER A 434 17.92 46.94 -12.40
N GLY A 435 18.08 47.89 -11.47
CA GLY A 435 17.38 47.94 -10.19
C GLY A 435 15.97 48.54 -10.27
N LYS A 436 14.96 47.73 -10.57
CA LYS A 436 13.55 48.06 -10.30
C LYS A 436 13.05 47.23 -9.12
N GLN A 437 12.76 47.91 -8.01
CA GLN A 437 12.11 47.34 -6.84
C GLN A 437 10.64 47.10 -7.18
N LEU A 438 10.20 45.84 -7.20
CA LEU A 438 8.80 45.45 -7.43
C LEU A 438 8.10 45.36 -6.06
N ASP A 439 7.02 46.11 -5.89
CA ASP A 439 6.13 45.99 -4.72
C ASP A 439 5.37 44.67 -4.79
N VAL A 440 5.85 43.67 -4.04
CA VAL A 440 5.22 42.35 -3.94
C VAL A 440 4.20 42.37 -2.80
N ASP A 441 3.03 42.96 -3.06
CA ASP A 441 1.90 43.01 -2.11
C ASP A 441 0.97 41.78 -2.23
N GLY A 442 1.49 40.69 -2.82
CA GLY A 442 0.77 39.42 -2.94
C GLY A 442 0.79 38.64 -1.63
N ASP A 443 -0.31 37.95 -1.32
CA ASP A 443 -0.51 37.14 -0.12
C ASP A 443 0.46 35.94 -0.03
N ILE A 444 1.71 36.22 0.38
CA ILE A 444 2.80 35.25 0.54
C ILE A 444 2.51 34.28 1.71
N THR A 445 1.50 34.55 2.55
CA THR A 445 1.30 33.85 3.83
C THR A 445 0.72 32.43 3.71
N SER A 446 0.26 32.01 2.53
CA SER A 446 -0.50 30.76 2.39
C SER A 446 0.33 29.50 2.09
N TRP A 447 1.66 29.56 2.16
CA TRP A 447 2.54 28.47 1.72
C TRP A 447 2.92 27.52 2.85
N SER A 448 2.77 26.23 2.60
CA SER A 448 3.26 25.20 3.52
C SER A 448 4.78 25.04 3.37
N SER A 449 5.47 24.98 4.51
CA SER A 449 6.87 24.55 4.57
C SER A 449 7.00 23.05 4.28
N ILE A 450 8.08 22.66 3.60
CA ILE A 450 8.40 21.24 3.37
C ILE A 450 8.92 20.63 4.67
N ARG A 451 8.11 19.77 5.28
CA ARG A 451 8.36 19.16 6.59
C ARG A 451 9.14 17.85 6.50
N GLU A 452 9.09 17.19 5.34
CA GLU A 452 9.76 15.92 5.14
C GLU A 452 10.28 15.78 3.70
N VAL A 453 11.55 15.38 3.57
CA VAL A 453 12.17 15.00 2.31
C VAL A 453 12.78 13.61 2.47
N ALA A 454 12.32 12.66 1.66
CA ALA A 454 12.98 11.38 1.46
C ALA A 454 13.64 11.35 0.09
N ALA A 455 14.94 11.01 0.06
CA ALA A 455 15.72 10.88 -1.15
C ALA A 455 16.52 9.57 -1.09
N ILE A 456 15.95 8.50 -1.65
CA ILE A 456 16.49 7.15 -1.53
C ILE A 456 17.04 6.69 -2.89
N ASN A 457 18.34 6.42 -2.94
CA ASN A 457 19.04 5.99 -4.17
C ASN A 457 18.94 7.00 -5.34
N CYS A 458 18.87 8.30 -5.06
CA CYS A 458 18.96 9.36 -6.07
C CYS A 458 20.43 9.72 -6.31
N ILE A 459 21.00 9.29 -7.44
CA ILE A 459 22.46 9.31 -7.69
C ILE A 459 23.09 10.72 -7.68
N LEU A 460 22.31 11.77 -7.92
CA LEU A 460 22.80 13.15 -7.94
C LEU A 460 22.62 13.89 -6.59
N VAL A 461 22.14 13.19 -5.56
CA VAL A 461 22.05 13.70 -4.19
C VAL A 461 23.34 13.35 -3.46
N LYS A 462 24.11 14.36 -3.08
CA LYS A 462 25.42 14.20 -2.41
C LYS A 462 25.28 14.27 -0.88
N ASP A 463 26.30 13.80 -0.17
CA ASP A 463 26.34 13.85 1.30
C ASP A 463 26.20 15.28 1.86
N ASP A 464 26.81 16.26 1.20
CA ASP A 464 26.68 17.68 1.56
C ASP A 464 25.23 18.16 1.45
N ASP A 465 24.51 17.72 0.41
CA ASP A 465 23.10 18.07 0.22
C ASP A 465 22.22 17.41 1.30
N VAL A 466 22.54 16.17 1.70
CA VAL A 466 21.83 15.46 2.78
C VAL A 466 22.05 16.14 4.13
N ALA A 467 23.29 16.52 4.45
CA ALA A 467 23.61 17.21 5.68
C ALA A 467 22.87 18.56 5.76
N GLU A 468 22.84 19.29 4.65
CA GLU A 468 22.09 20.54 4.53
C GLU A 468 20.58 20.33 4.66
N LEU A 469 19.99 19.34 3.97
CA LEU A 469 18.58 18.99 4.11
C LEU A 469 18.21 18.61 5.55
N ALA A 470 19.04 17.83 6.24
CA ALA A 470 18.81 17.42 7.63
C ALA A 470 18.84 18.61 8.61
N SER A 471 19.54 19.70 8.26
CA SER A 471 19.52 20.93 9.05
C SER A 471 18.26 21.77 8.84
N LEU A 472 17.58 21.59 7.71
CA LEU A 472 16.40 22.37 7.33
C LEU A 472 15.11 21.62 7.66
N THR A 473 15.03 20.30 7.44
CA THR A 473 13.79 19.52 7.47
C THR A 473 14.03 18.08 7.94
N LEU A 474 12.96 17.29 8.13
CA LEU A 474 13.10 15.86 8.37
C LEU A 474 13.60 15.17 7.10
N CYS A 475 14.91 14.86 7.07
CA CYS A 475 15.53 14.17 5.95
C CYS A 475 15.60 12.65 6.20
N ARG A 476 15.04 11.86 5.26
CA ARG A 476 15.12 10.39 5.28
C ARG A 476 16.00 9.88 4.14
N VAL A 477 17.07 9.18 4.49
CA VAL A 477 18.02 8.57 3.55
C VAL A 477 18.08 7.05 3.62
N ARG A 478 17.26 6.44 4.48
CA ARG A 478 17.16 4.99 4.62
C ARG A 478 15.72 4.54 4.54
N MET A 479 15.52 3.36 3.97
CA MET A 479 14.28 2.61 4.05
C MET A 479 14.08 2.17 5.49
N LEU A 480 13.06 2.72 6.15
CA LEU A 480 12.71 2.41 7.53
C LEU A 480 11.21 2.16 7.58
N SER A 481 10.75 0.95 7.26
CA SER A 481 9.54 0.36 7.85
C SER A 481 9.20 -1.00 7.23
N THR A 482 8.40 -1.77 7.99
CA THR A 482 7.61 -2.92 7.48
C THR A 482 6.55 -2.51 6.46
N ASN A 483 6.15 -1.23 6.46
CA ASN A 483 5.21 -0.64 5.53
C ASN A 483 5.91 0.01 4.33
N ASP A 484 7.25 -0.04 4.29
CA ASP A 484 8.00 0.41 3.15
C ASP A 484 7.83 -0.62 2.05
N PHE A 485 7.25 -0.19 0.95
CA PHE A 485 7.00 -1.04 -0.20
C PHE A 485 8.31 -1.68 -0.72
N CYS A 486 9.43 -0.97 -0.61
CA CYS A 486 10.75 -1.46 -1.01
C CYS A 486 11.40 -2.43 0.02
N GLY A 487 10.68 -2.75 1.09
CA GLY A 487 11.12 -3.60 2.18
C GLY A 487 11.21 -5.10 1.83
N PRO A 488 11.67 -5.93 2.79
CA PRO A 488 12.06 -7.32 2.54
C PRO A 488 10.91 -8.26 2.10
N SER A 489 9.66 -7.94 2.46
CA SER A 489 8.45 -8.70 2.07
C SER A 489 7.93 -8.33 0.68
N GLY A 490 8.31 -7.18 0.13
CA GLY A 490 7.83 -6.66 -1.14
C GLY A 490 8.91 -6.68 -2.23
N ARG A 491 9.14 -7.85 -2.84
CA ARG A 491 9.77 -8.03 -4.17
C ARG A 491 10.89 -7.04 -4.53
N THR A 492 12.15 -7.39 -4.22
CA THR A 492 13.43 -7.12 -4.93
C THR A 492 13.71 -5.80 -5.70
N CYS A 493 12.84 -4.79 -5.75
CA CYS A 493 13.07 -3.55 -6.49
C CYS A 493 14.33 -2.84 -5.99
N CYS A 494 14.61 -2.96 -4.68
CA CYS A 494 15.82 -2.45 -4.05
C CYS A 494 16.97 -3.47 -3.94
N ARG A 495 16.89 -4.66 -4.56
CA ARG A 495 18.03 -5.59 -4.69
C ARG A 495 19.07 -5.11 -5.71
N ASN A 496 19.27 -3.80 -5.87
CA ASN A 496 20.46 -3.17 -6.47
C ASN A 496 20.85 -3.61 -7.90
N GLU A 497 20.20 -4.60 -8.53
CA GLU A 497 20.64 -5.23 -9.78
C GLU A 497 20.18 -4.42 -10.98
N LYS A 498 18.91 -4.00 -11.00
CA LYS A 498 18.37 -3.03 -11.97
C LYS A 498 19.14 -1.71 -11.91
N TYR A 499 19.45 -1.24 -10.70
CA TYR A 499 20.31 -0.06 -10.52
C TYR A 499 21.73 -0.29 -11.00
N ARG A 500 22.36 -1.40 -10.66
CA ARG A 500 23.70 -1.72 -11.18
C ARG A 500 23.70 -1.74 -12.70
N SER A 501 22.64 -2.24 -13.34
CA SER A 501 22.49 -2.22 -14.80
C SER A 501 22.30 -0.79 -15.34
N ARG A 502 21.43 0.03 -14.75
CA ARG A 502 21.24 1.44 -15.16
C ARG A 502 22.46 2.32 -14.88
N LEU A 503 23.08 2.15 -13.72
CA LEU A 503 24.34 2.79 -13.36
C LEU A 503 25.43 2.40 -14.36
N ARG A 504 25.53 1.11 -14.73
CA ARG A 504 26.44 0.67 -15.80
C ARG A 504 26.13 1.36 -17.12
N LEU A 505 24.87 1.43 -17.55
CA LEU A 505 24.47 2.09 -18.80
C LEU A 505 24.73 3.60 -18.77
N HIS A 506 24.44 4.28 -17.67
CA HIS A 506 24.69 5.72 -17.49
C HIS A 506 26.19 6.03 -17.44
N LEU A 507 26.97 5.18 -16.78
CA LEU A 507 28.43 5.28 -16.77
C LEU A 507 29.03 4.94 -18.14
N GLN A 508 28.44 4.01 -18.90
CA GLN A 508 28.83 3.69 -20.27
C GLN A 508 28.52 4.85 -21.23
N GLY A 509 27.39 5.53 -21.06
CA GLY A 509 27.04 6.72 -21.84
C GLY A 509 27.89 7.95 -21.51
N LYS A 510 28.47 8.01 -20.30
CA LYS A 510 29.28 9.15 -19.85
C LYS A 510 30.79 8.97 -20.00
N ASN A 511 31.30 7.77 -20.28
CA ASN A 511 32.74 7.54 -20.45
C ASN A 511 33.09 6.47 -21.50
N ALA A 512 33.48 6.96 -22.69
CA ALA A 512 34.48 6.32 -23.53
C ALA A 512 35.91 6.37 -22.90
N VAL A 513 36.09 6.89 -21.68
CA VAL A 513 37.37 6.87 -20.95
C VAL A 513 37.11 6.81 -19.44
N MET A 514 37.14 5.61 -18.84
CA MET A 514 37.55 5.36 -17.44
C MET A 514 37.30 3.88 -17.07
N PRO A 515 38.34 3.03 -16.94
CA PRO A 515 38.20 1.69 -16.40
C PRO A 515 38.48 1.66 -14.88
N HIS A 516 37.82 0.75 -14.17
CA HIS A 516 38.13 0.26 -12.81
C HIS A 516 37.58 0.98 -11.57
N LEU A 517 36.26 1.13 -11.44
CA LEU A 517 35.63 1.27 -10.10
C LEU A 517 34.29 0.53 -10.03
N CYS A 518 34.34 -0.80 -10.07
CA CYS A 518 33.26 -1.67 -9.62
C CYS A 518 33.85 -2.99 -9.13
N SER A 519 34.55 -2.95 -7.99
CA SER A 519 34.86 -4.14 -7.21
C SER A 519 34.07 -4.11 -5.92
N SER A 520 33.32 -5.17 -5.71
CA SER A 520 32.45 -5.48 -4.59
C SER A 520 33.19 -5.48 -3.24
N ARG A 521 32.94 -4.47 -2.40
CA ARG A 521 32.99 -4.60 -0.93
C ARG A 521 31.87 -3.77 -0.31
N GLY A 522 30.98 -4.45 0.42
CA GLY A 522 29.90 -3.84 1.16
C GLY A 522 30.43 -3.04 2.35
N LEU A 523 29.94 -1.82 2.48
CA LEU A 523 30.01 -1.02 3.69
C LEU A 523 28.61 -1.00 4.31
N LEU A 524 28.52 -1.65 5.47
CA LEU A 524 27.44 -1.50 6.44
C LEU A 524 27.88 -0.42 7.43
N VAL A 525 27.17 0.71 7.44
CA VAL A 525 26.81 1.48 8.64
C VAL A 525 25.40 1.94 8.41
#